data_AF-A0A3M2LEG4-F1
#
_entry.id   AF-A0A3M2LEG4-F1
#
_cell.length_a   1.000
_cell.length_b   1.000
_cell.length_c   1.000
_cell.angle_alpha   90.00
_cell.angle_beta   90.00
_cell.angle_gamma   90.00
#
_symmetry.space_group_name_H-M   'P 1'
#
loop_
_entity.id
_entity.type
_entity.pdbx_description
1 polymer ?
#
loop_
_entity_poly.entity_id
_entity_poly.type
_entity_poly.pdbx_seq_one_letter_code
_entity_poly.pdbx_strand_id
1 'polypeptide(L)' 'MTGPAASIPQRGPAGAALRGVRSVVRYLNAILGGEDYTRYLDHMRRNHPGRPALSEREYWRERHAASERDPKTRCC' A
#
# COMPACT_ATOMS: atom_id res chain seq x y z
N MET A 1 7.38 -0.41 52.84
CA MET A 1 7.83 -0.40 51.43
C MET A 1 7.02 -1.44 50.68
N THR A 2 5.85 -1.07 50.16
CA THR A 2 5.02 -1.97 49.34
C THR A 2 4.53 -1.15 48.17
N GLY A 3 5.28 -1.17 47.07
CA GLY A 3 4.87 -0.51 45.83
C GLY A 3 3.73 -1.30 45.18
N PRO A 4 2.76 -0.64 44.52
CA PRO A 4 1.72 -1.34 43.79
C PRO A 4 2.35 -2.04 42.58
N ALA A 5 2.07 -3.34 42.46
CA ALA A 5 2.37 -4.10 41.26
C ALA A 5 1.73 -3.39 40.06
N ALA A 6 2.55 -2.84 39.17
CA ALA A 6 2.10 -2.25 37.94
C ALA A 6 1.42 -3.35 37.10
N SER A 7 0.10 -3.27 36.97
CA SER A 7 -0.69 -4.16 36.14
C SER A 7 -0.26 -4.00 34.68
N ILE A 8 0.54 -4.93 34.17
CA ILE A 8 0.91 -4.96 32.76
C ILE A 8 -0.37 -5.16 31.94
N PRO A 9 -0.73 -4.26 31.01
CA PRO A 9 -1.95 -4.41 30.24
C PRO A 9 -1.85 -5.68 29.39
N GLN A 10 -2.71 -6.63 29.73
CA GLN A 10 -2.81 -7.93 29.08
C GLN A 10 -3.31 -7.68 27.64
N ARG A 11 -2.43 -7.81 26.65
CA ARG A 11 -2.79 -7.68 25.23
C ARG A 11 -3.69 -8.86 24.86
N GLY A 12 -5.00 -8.66 24.95
CA GLY A 12 -5.99 -9.67 24.64
C GLY A 12 -5.91 -10.18 23.18
N PRO A 13 -6.55 -11.31 22.89
CA PRO A 13 -6.54 -11.96 21.57
C PRO A 13 -7.04 -11.04 20.45
N ALA A 14 -7.91 -10.07 20.77
CA ALA A 14 -8.36 -9.03 19.85
C ALA A 14 -7.19 -8.21 19.24
N GLY A 15 -6.16 -7.91 20.04
CA GLY A 15 -4.98 -7.20 19.55
C GLY A 15 -4.12 -8.06 18.60
N ALA A 16 -4.10 -9.38 18.81
CA ALA A 16 -3.41 -10.31 17.91
C ALA A 16 -4.20 -10.50 16.60
N ALA A 17 -5.52 -10.63 16.68
CA ALA A 17 -6.40 -10.72 15.52
C ALA A 17 -6.32 -9.46 14.63
N LEU A 18 -6.33 -8.26 15.23
CA LEU A 18 -6.17 -7.01 14.47
C LEU A 18 -4.83 -6.95 13.73
N ARG A 19 -3.74 -7.43 14.36
CA ARG A 19 -2.43 -7.51 13.72
C ARG A 19 -2.45 -8.49 12.54
N GLY A 20 -3.10 -9.64 12.70
CA GLY A 20 -3.27 -10.63 11.63
C GLY A 20 -4.01 -10.06 10.42
N VAL A 21 -5.18 -9.44 10.65
CA VAL A 21 -5.96 -8.79 9.59
C VAL A 21 -5.15 -7.71 8.88
N ARG A 22 -4.43 -6.86 9.63
CA ARG A 22 -3.57 -5.82 9.05
C ARG A 22 -2.46 -6.40 8.18
N SER A 23 -1.85 -7.51 8.57
CA SER A 23 -0.83 -8.20 7.76
C SER A 23 -1.41 -8.76 6.46
N VAL A 24 -2.61 -9.36 6.52
CA VAL A 24 -3.30 -9.86 5.32
C VAL A 24 -3.65 -8.72 4.37
N VAL A 25 -4.19 -7.61 4.88
CA VAL A 25 -4.49 -6.43 4.05
C VAL A 25 -3.23 -5.88 3.39
N ARG A 26 -2.10 -5.79 4.12
CA ARG A 26 -0.82 -5.35 3.54
C ARG A 26 -0.32 -6.31 2.46
N TYR A 27 -0.48 -7.62 2.67
CA TYR A 27 -0.10 -8.63 1.69
C TYR A 27 -0.96 -8.54 0.42
N LEU A 28 -2.28 -8.42 0.59
CA LEU A 28 -3.20 -8.22 -0.53
C LEU A 28 -2.92 -6.91 -1.27
N ASN A 29 -2.65 -5.81 -0.57
CA ASN A 29 -2.25 -4.55 -1.20
C ASN A 29 -0.92 -4.67 -1.96
N ALA A 30 0.01 -5.49 -1.48
CA ALA A 30 1.29 -5.73 -2.15
C ALA A 30 1.12 -6.55 -3.43
N ILE A 31 0.17 -7.49 -3.49
CA ILE A 31 -0.02 -8.40 -4.63
C ILE A 31 -1.02 -7.85 -5.64
N LEU A 32 -2.19 -7.37 -5.18
CA LEU A 32 -3.26 -6.90 -6.06
C LEU A 32 -3.01 -5.47 -6.55
N GLY A 33 -2.02 -4.76 -6.02
CA GLY A 33 -1.76 -3.37 -6.38
C GLY A 33 -2.86 -2.42 -5.89
N GLY A 34 -3.62 -2.79 -4.85
CA GLY A 34 -4.72 -1.97 -4.31
C GLY A 34 -4.28 -0.58 -3.82
N GLU A 35 -2.98 -0.39 -3.56
CA GLU A 35 -2.39 0.90 -3.21
C GLU A 35 -1.53 1.51 -4.34
N ASP A 36 -1.64 1.03 -5.58
CA ASP A 36 -0.75 1.48 -6.67
C ASP A 36 -0.83 2.98 -6.93
N TYR A 37 -2.03 3.58 -6.87
CA TYR A 37 -2.18 5.02 -6.98
C TYR A 37 -1.57 5.78 -5.79
N THR A 38 -1.76 5.28 -4.56
CA THR A 38 -1.15 5.87 -3.36
C THR A 38 0.38 5.78 -3.40
N ARG A 39 0.92 4.65 -3.85
CA ARG A 39 2.36 4.45 -4.09
C ARG A 39 2.87 5.39 -5.19
N TYR A 40 2.10 5.59 -6.26
CA TYR A 40 2.42 6.57 -7.30
C TYR A 40 2.49 7.99 -6.74
N LEU A 41 1.53 8.41 -5.90
CA LEU A 41 1.56 9.72 -5.26
C LEU A 41 2.74 9.90 -4.31
N ASP A 42 3.05 8.89 -3.50
CA ASP A 42 4.23 8.90 -2.62
C ASP A 42 5.54 8.94 -3.43
N HIS A 43 5.63 8.18 -4.52
CA HIS A 43 6.74 8.24 -5.46
C HIS A 43 6.88 9.63 -6.10
N MET A 44 5.78 10.23 -6.56
CA MET A 44 5.75 11.58 -7.13
C MET A 44 6.19 12.62 -6.10
N ARG A 45 5.71 12.52 -4.86
CA ARG A 45 6.12 13.43 -3.77
C ARG A 45 7.61 13.34 -3.45
N ARG A 46 8.19 12.13 -3.50
CA ARG A 46 9.61 11.91 -3.18
C ARG A 46 10.55 12.27 -4.32
N ASN A 47 10.20 11.92 -5.56
CA ASN A 47 11.10 12.06 -6.72
C ASN A 47 10.81 13.29 -7.57
N HIS A 48 9.58 13.81 -7.53
CA HIS A 48 9.12 14.90 -8.38
C HIS A 48 8.27 15.91 -7.61
N PRO A 49 8.81 16.55 -6.55
CA PRO A 49 8.04 17.46 -5.69
C PRO A 49 7.47 18.70 -6.39
N GLY A 50 7.90 19.01 -7.62
CA GLY A 50 7.41 20.12 -8.43
C GLY A 50 6.56 19.73 -9.65
N ARG A 51 6.29 18.44 -9.87
CA ARG A 51 5.42 18.00 -10.97
C ARG A 51 4.02 17.68 -10.44
N PRO A 52 2.95 18.13 -11.11
CA PRO A 52 1.61 17.71 -10.76
C PRO A 52 1.49 16.19 -10.96
N ALA A 53 0.99 15.50 -9.94
CA ALA A 53 0.64 14.09 -10.07
C ALA A 53 -0.59 13.94 -10.97
N LEU A 54 -0.60 12.88 -11.78
CA LEU A 54 -1.76 12.46 -12.56
C LEU A 54 -2.94 12.20 -11.63
N SER A 55 -4.16 12.52 -12.07
CA SER A 55 -5.34 12.04 -11.35
C SER A 55 -5.43 10.51 -11.43
N GLU A 56 -6.13 9.88 -10.49
CA GLU A 56 -6.25 8.42 -10.43
C GLU A 56 -6.71 7.81 -11.76
N ARG A 57 -7.70 8.41 -12.39
CA ARG A 57 -8.23 7.96 -13.69
C ARG A 57 -7.20 8.08 -14.81
N GLU A 58 -6.39 9.13 -14.80
CA GLU A 58 -5.33 9.33 -15.79
C GLU A 58 -4.18 8.35 -15.57
N TYR A 59 -3.79 8.10 -14.31
CA TYR A 59 -2.81 7.09 -13.94
C TYR A 59 -3.19 5.71 -14.47
N TRP A 60 -4.42 5.27 -14.23
CA TRP A 60 -4.91 3.99 -14.73
C TRP A 60 -4.97 3.95 -16.26
N ARG A 61 -5.43 5.04 -16.89
CA ARG A 61 -5.48 5.13 -18.35
C ARG A 61 -4.10 5.02 -18.98
N GLU A 62 -3.11 5.74 -18.45
CA GLU A 62 -1.75 5.71 -18.96
C GLU A 62 -1.08 4.36 -18.72
N ARG A 63 -1.32 3.74 -17.56
CA ARG A 63 -0.85 2.39 -17.27
C ARG A 63 -1.41 1.35 -18.24
N HIS A 64 -2.72 1.39 -18.52
CA HIS A 64 -3.32 0.51 -19.52
C HIS A 64 -2.82 0.83 -20.93
N ALA A 65 -2.70 2.10 -21.27
CA ALA A 65 -2.15 2.52 -22.57
C ALA A 65 -0.69 2.08 -22.75
N ALA A 66 0.12 2.07 -21.70
CA ALA A 66 1.48 1.54 -21.72
C ALA A 66 1.48 0.03 -21.95
N SER A 67 0.58 -0.72 -21.29
CA SER A 67 0.40 -2.17 -21.54
C SER A 67 -0.07 -2.47 -22.96
N GLU A 68 -0.90 -1.61 -23.56
CA GLU A 68 -1.37 -1.75 -24.95
C GLU A 68 -0.30 -1.32 -25.97
N ARG A 69 0.49 -0.29 -25.65
CA ARG A 69 1.53 0.29 -26.53
C ARG A 69 2.84 -0.48 -26.53
N ASP A 70 3.10 -1.31 -25.53
CA ASP A 70 4.28 -2.17 -25.47
C ASP A 70 3.93 -3.63 -25.84
N PRO A 71 3.81 -3.96 -27.14
CA PRO A 71 3.55 -5.31 -27.61
C PRO A 71 4.77 -6.24 -27.47
N LYS A 72 5.83 -5.90 -26.71
CA LYS A 72 7.00 -6.76 -26.51
C LYS A 72 6.72 -8.09 -25.79
N THR A 73 5.49 -8.30 -25.30
CA THR A 73 4.98 -9.60 -24.82
C THR A 73 4.08 -10.32 -25.82
N ARG A 74 3.81 -9.75 -27.01
CA ARG A 74 3.28 -10.51 -28.15
C ARG A 74 4.45 -11.28 -28.76
N CYS A 75 4.75 -12.42 -28.14
CA CYS A 75 5.60 -13.44 -28.72
C CYS A 75 5.00 -13.84 -30.07
N CYS A 76 5.64 -13.38 -31.14
CA CYS A 76 5.74 -14.14 -32.38
C CYS A 76 6.93 -15.08 -32.24
#